data_AF-A0A0Q6WGB7-F1
#
_entry.id   AF-A0A0Q6WGB7-F1
#
_cell.length_a   1.000
_cell.length_b   1.000
_cell.length_c   1.000
_cell.angle_alpha   90.00
_cell.angle_beta   90.00
_cell.angle_gamma   90.00
#
_symmetry.space_group_name_H-M   'P 1'
#
loop_
_entity.id
_entity.type
_entity.pdbx_description
1 polymer ?
#
loop_
_entity_poly.entity_id
_entity_poly.type
_entity_poly.pdbx_seq_one_letter_code
_entity_poly.pdbx_strand_id
1 'polypeptide(L)' 'MDALYLPAFDQAMQFLFERHGNSISEDLVEAYCACGYLKDIDGVLTLTDTGRAELRRRRRSVATN' A
#
# COMPACT_ATOMS: atom_id res chain seq x y z
N MET A 1 4.07 23.27 7.11
CA MET A 1 3.36 22.07 7.61
C MET A 1 3.70 20.94 6.66
N ASP A 2 4.61 20.07 7.07
CA ASP A 2 5.16 19.00 6.22
C ASP A 2 4.13 17.90 5.96
N ALA A 3 3.77 17.74 4.69
CA ALA A 3 2.82 16.73 4.21
C ALA A 3 3.43 15.31 4.13
N LEU A 4 4.38 14.95 5.00
CA LEU A 4 5.29 13.82 4.76
C LEU A 4 5.30 12.72 5.83
N TYR A 5 4.29 12.64 6.69
CA TYR A 5 4.09 11.45 7.52
C TYR A 5 2.62 11.03 7.50
N LEU A 6 2.19 10.46 6.37
CA LEU A 6 1.04 9.57 6.42
C LEU A 6 1.43 8.36 7.28
N PRO A 7 0.64 8.01 8.32
CA PRO A 7 0.79 6.79 9.09
C PRO A 7 1.02 5.58 8.16
N ALA A 8 1.77 4.58 8.63
CA ALA A 8 2.06 3.37 7.86
C ALA A 8 0.78 2.70 7.31
N PHE A 9 -0.30 2.77 8.09
CA PHE A 9 -1.65 2.34 7.72
C PHE A 9 -2.21 3.10 6.53
N ASP A 10 -2.17 4.44 6.56
CA ASP A 10 -2.72 5.25 5.47
C ASP A 10 -1.94 5.04 4.17
N GLN A 11 -0.64 4.77 4.24
CA GLN A 11 0.15 4.42 3.05
C GLN A 11 -0.24 3.05 2.47
N ALA A 12 -0.49 2.06 3.33
CA ALA A 12 -0.96 0.75 2.92
C ALA A 12 -2.37 0.82 2.30
N MET A 13 -3.27 1.57 2.94
CA MET A 13 -4.63 1.81 2.42
C MET A 13 -4.62 2.59 1.13
N GLN A 14 -3.79 3.62 1.00
CA GLN A 14 -3.61 4.37 -0.25
C GLN A 14 -3.10 3.45 -1.37
N PHE A 15 -2.14 2.56 -1.09
CA PHE A 15 -1.66 1.59 -2.07
C PHE A 15 -2.75 0.63 -2.54
N LEU A 16 -3.60 0.14 -1.64
CA LEU A 16 -4.73 -0.71 -1.99
C LEU A 16 -5.80 0.06 -2.78
N PHE A 17 -6.09 1.30 -2.37
CA PHE A 17 -7.05 2.18 -3.03
C PHE A 17 -6.61 2.57 -4.44
N GLU A 18 -5.34 2.90 -4.65
CA GLU A 18 -4.80 3.19 -5.99
C GLU A 18 -4.96 2.00 -6.94
N ARG A 19 -5.07 0.78 -6.41
CA ARG A 19 -5.16 -0.45 -7.21
C ARG A 19 -6.57 -0.98 -7.42
N HIS A 20 -7.43 -0.86 -6.42
CA HIS A 20 -8.76 -1.48 -6.39
C HIS A 20 -9.89 -0.48 -6.15
N GLY A 21 -9.57 0.81 -5.98
CA GLY A 21 -10.53 1.85 -5.63
C GLY A 21 -11.21 1.55 -4.30
N ASN A 22 -12.54 1.66 -4.28
CA ASN A 22 -13.36 1.36 -3.10
C ASN A 22 -13.57 -0.15 -2.85
N SER A 23 -13.09 -1.03 -3.74
CA SER A 23 -13.27 -2.48 -3.62
C SER A 23 -12.14 -3.13 -2.80
N ILE A 24 -11.85 -2.57 -1.61
CA ILE A 24 -10.89 -3.13 -0.67
C ILE A 24 -11.67 -4.04 0.29
N SER A 25 -11.40 -5.35 0.22
CA SER A 25 -11.92 -6.35 1.16
C SER A 25 -10.82 -6.87 2.08
N GLU A 26 -11.21 -7.51 3.18
CA GLU A 26 -10.27 -8.19 4.09
C GLU A 26 -9.47 -9.28 3.37
N ASP A 27 -10.13 -10.13 2.57
CA ASP A 27 -9.48 -11.15 1.73
C ASP A 27 -8.39 -10.57 0.82
N LEU A 28 -8.62 -9.35 0.31
CA LEU A 28 -7.65 -8.65 -0.51
C LEU A 28 -6.46 -8.24 0.34
N VAL A 29 -6.68 -7.61 1.50
CA VAL A 29 -5.61 -7.23 2.43
C VAL A 29 -4.77 -8.45 2.80
N GLU A 30 -5.40 -9.57 3.16
CA GLU A 30 -4.73 -10.83 3.46
C GLU A 30 -3.91 -11.36 2.29
N ALA A 31 -4.42 -11.30 1.06
CA ALA A 31 -3.68 -11.70 -0.12
C ALA A 31 -2.40 -10.86 -0.31
N TYR A 32 -2.45 -9.54 -0.07
CA TYR A 32 -1.26 -8.69 -0.15
C TYR A 32 -0.28 -8.92 1.01
N CYS A 33 -0.78 -9.30 2.19
CA CYS A 33 0.05 -9.78 3.28
C CYS A 33 0.75 -11.09 2.91
N ALA A 34 0.03 -12.06 2.34
CA ALA A 34 0.58 -13.34 1.89
C ALA A 34 1.60 -13.17 0.76
N CYS A 35 1.39 -12.21 -0.15
CA CYS A 35 2.36 -11.85 -1.19
C CYS A 35 3.57 -11.05 -0.65
N GLY A 36 3.60 -10.71 0.64
CA GLY A 36 4.70 -9.99 1.27
C GLY A 36 4.80 -8.51 0.88
N TYR A 37 3.73 -7.93 0.32
CA TYR A 37 3.65 -6.49 0.02
C TYR A 37 3.20 -5.68 1.24
N LEU A 38 2.36 -6.28 2.09
CA LEU A 38 1.89 -5.72 3.34
C LEU A 38 2.31 -6.61 4.50
N LYS A 39 2.35 -6.03 5.69
CA LYS A 39 2.56 -6.74 6.95
C LYS A 39 1.69 -6.11 8.02
N ASP A 40 1.01 -6.95 8.78
CA ASP A 40 0.37 -6.54 10.01
C ASP A 40 1.40 -6.57 11.15
N ILE A 41 1.57 -5.44 11.82
CA ILE A 41 2.41 -5.31 13.02
C ILE A 41 1.52 -4.70 14.10
N ASP A 42 1.18 -5.49 15.11
CA ASP A 42 0.36 -5.08 16.26
C ASP A 42 -1.01 -4.48 15.88
N GLY A 43 -1.65 -4.99 14.83
CA GLY A 43 -2.94 -4.49 14.32
C GLY A 43 -2.79 -3.28 13.40
N VAL A 44 -1.56 -2.91 13.02
CA VAL A 44 -1.27 -1.82 12.10
C VAL A 44 -0.73 -2.37 10.79
N LEU A 45 -1.55 -2.27 9.74
CA LEU A 45 -1.18 -2.61 8.38
C LEU A 45 -0.06 -1.70 7.88
N THR A 46 1.05 -2.27 7.46
CA THR A 46 2.25 -1.54 7.05
C THR A 46 2.76 -2.06 5.71
N LEU A 47 3.15 -1.15 4.81
CA LEU A 47 3.84 -1.51 3.57
C LEU A 47 5.24 -2.03 3.85
N THR A 48 5.56 -3.20 3.29
CA THR A 48 6.92 -3.74 3.27
C THR A 48 7.79 -2.99 2.26
N ASP A 49 9.10 -3.20 2.31
CA ASP A 49 10.02 -2.64 1.31
C ASP A 49 9.67 -3.09 -0.12
N THR A 50 9.20 -4.34 -0.27
CA THR A 50 8.68 -4.88 -1.54
C THR A 50 7.43 -4.12 -2.00
N GLY A 51 6.47 -3.89 -1.10
CA GLY A 51 5.27 -3.09 -1.38
C GLY A 51 5.60 -1.67 -1.80
N ARG A 52 6.55 -1.03 -1.10
CA ARG A 52 7.04 0.31 -1.43
C ARG A 52 7.73 0.36 -2.78
N ALA A 53 8.55 -0.64 -3.11
CA ALA A 53 9.23 -0.72 -4.40
C ALA A 53 8.23 -0.83 -5.56
N GLU A 54 7.21 -1.68 -5.42
CA GLU A 54 6.15 -1.85 -6.41
C GLU A 54 5.31 -0.57 -6.56
N LEU A 55 4.96 0.09 -5.45
CA LEU A 55 4.27 1.38 -5.47
C LEU A 55 5.08 2.44 -6.24
N ARG A 56 6.39 2.57 -5.96
CA ARG A 56 7.28 3.51 -6.66
C ARG A 56 7.44 3.17 -8.15
N ARG A 57 7.47 1.88 -8.49
CA ARG A 57 7.54 1.43 -9.88
C ARG A 57 6.31 1.89 -10.66
N ARG A 58 5.12 1.71 -10.09
CA ARG A 58 3.85 2.10 -10.71
C ARG A 58 3.67 3.60 -10.84
N ARG A 59 4.02 4.38 -9.81
CA ARG A 59 3.97 5.85 -9.90
C ARG A 59 4.84 6.39 -11.03
N ARG A 60 6.00 5.77 -11.30
CA ARG A 60 6.82 6.10 -12.47
C ARG A 60 6.13 5.73 -13.78
N SER A 61 5.47 4.58 -13.86
CA SER A 61 4.70 4.19 -15.05
C SER A 61 3.52 5.12 -15.34
N VAL A 62 2.82 5.60 -14.30
CA VAL A 62 1.69 6.53 -14.45
C VAL A 62 2.15 7.94 -14.82
N ALA A 63 3.29 8.41 -14.30
CA ALA A 63 3.82 9.74 -14.59
C ALA A 63 4.44 9.91 -16.00
N THR A 64 4.53 8.82 -16.79
CA THR A 64 5.11 8.84 -18.14
C THR A 64 4.03 8.74 -19.24
N ASN A 65 2.75 8.77 -18.89
CA ASN A 65 1.61 8.89 -19.80
C ASN A 65 0.94 10.25 -19.63
#